data_AF-A0A4Y1ZNP2-F1
#
_entry.id   AF-A0A4Y1ZNP2-F1
#
_cell.length_a   1.000
_cell.length_b   1.000
_cell.length_c   1.000
_cell.angle_alpha   90.00
_cell.angle_beta   90.00
_cell.angle_gamma   90.00
#
_symmetry.space_group_name_H-M   'P 1'
#
loop_
_entity.id
_entity.type
_entity.pdbx_description
1 polymer ?
#
loop_
_entity_poly.entity_id
_entity_poly.type
_entity_poly.pdbx_seq_one_letter_code
_entity_poly.pdbx_strand_id
1 'polypeptide(L)'
;MGEIGSPCLRPDLTPKDFHHFPAIKSALLGRHFRSNEAVRHAVKNFLRSLGTDFHQDGFLKLISWYDKCISVRAIVALFITVVASCNACYHKKFTPNHTACKPRNSSCNILDNKVTKDDKELVVRLHNEKREKVAMGRETAAGGLPTASNMMEM
;
A
#
# COMPACT_ATOMS: atom_id res chain seq x y z
N MET A 1 8.17 19.17 15.06
CA MET A 1 8.84 17.89 14.74
C MET A 1 8.58 17.63 13.27
N GLY A 2 9.59 17.77 12.41
CA GLY A 2 9.45 17.58 10.97
C GLY A 2 9.49 16.10 10.64
N GLU A 3 8.48 15.62 9.93
CA GLU A 3 8.51 14.27 9.39
C GLU A 3 9.51 14.23 8.23
N ILE A 4 10.58 13.46 8.40
CA ILE A 4 11.50 13.14 7.31
C ILE A 4 10.73 12.15 6.43
N GLY A 5 9.98 12.68 5.46
CA GLY A 5 9.23 11.85 4.54
C GLY A 5 10.17 10.89 3.81
N SER A 6 9.98 9.59 4.04
CA SER A 6 10.75 8.52 3.39
C SER A 6 10.49 8.54 1.88
N PRO A 7 11.45 9.01 1.08
CA PRO A 7 11.39 8.79 -0.35
C PRO A 7 11.61 7.27 -0.55
N CYS A 8 11.01 6.56 -1.48
CA CYS A 8 11.34 5.15 -1.78
C CYS A 8 10.58 4.08 -0.97
N LEU A 9 9.24 4.06 -1.10
CA LEU A 9 8.35 2.86 -1.15
C LEU A 9 8.73 1.58 -0.35
N ARG A 10 9.39 1.71 0.80
CA ARG A 10 9.47 0.73 1.88
C ARG A 10 9.50 1.52 3.18
N PRO A 11 8.36 1.63 3.89
CA PRO A 11 8.25 2.44 5.10
C PRO A 11 9.16 2.01 6.25
N ASP A 12 9.65 0.76 6.26
CA ASP A 12 10.10 0.11 7.50
C ASP A 12 11.59 -0.30 7.52
N LEU A 13 12.49 0.49 6.93
CA LEU A 13 13.92 0.24 7.07
C LEU A 13 14.56 1.37 7.88
N THR A 14 14.36 1.33 9.20
CA THR A 14 15.14 2.17 10.08
C THR A 14 16.59 1.66 10.10
N PRO A 15 17.61 2.51 10.36
CA PRO A 15 19.00 2.09 10.50
C PRO A 15 19.20 0.90 11.44
N LYS A 16 18.31 0.75 12.42
CA LYS A 16 18.30 -0.35 13.38
C LYS A 16 18.05 -1.69 12.70
N ASP A 17 17.16 -1.74 11.70
CA ASP A 17 16.68 -2.97 11.05
C ASP A 17 17.73 -3.64 10.16
N PHE A 18 18.58 -2.85 9.49
CA PHE A 18 19.61 -3.40 8.61
C PHE A 18 21.02 -3.43 9.19
N HIS A 19 21.26 -2.75 10.33
CA HIS A 19 22.60 -2.63 10.91
C HIS A 19 22.70 -3.20 12.32
N HIS A 20 21.90 -2.72 13.26
CA HIS A 20 21.94 -3.17 14.67
C HIS A 20 21.35 -4.57 14.87
N PHE A 21 20.17 -4.85 14.34
CA PHE A 21 19.50 -6.13 14.57
C PHE A 21 20.27 -7.33 13.99
N PRO A 22 20.85 -7.27 12.78
CA PRO A 22 21.72 -8.33 12.30
C PRO A 22 22.94 -8.56 13.19
N ALA A 23 23.57 -7.50 13.69
CA ALA A 23 24.74 -7.61 14.57
C ALA A 23 24.37 -8.24 15.92
N ILE A 24 23.26 -7.82 16.53
CA ILE A 24 22.74 -8.41 17.76
C ILE A 24 22.36 -9.88 17.53
N LYS A 25 21.69 -10.19 16.43
CA LYS A 25 21.30 -11.56 16.08
C LYS A 25 22.53 -12.46 15.95
N SER A 26 23.57 -12.01 15.24
CA SER A 26 24.84 -12.74 15.11
C SER A 26 25.54 -12.93 16.46
N ALA A 27 25.53 -11.92 17.33
CA ALA A 27 26.15 -12.01 18.65
C ALA A 27 25.45 -13.01 19.59
N LEU A 28 24.14 -13.19 19.41
CA LEU A 28 23.32 -14.12 20.19
C LEU A 28 23.20 -15.50 19.55
N LEU A 29 23.52 -15.63 18.26
CA LEU A 29 23.37 -16.87 17.50
C LEU A 29 24.23 -17.99 18.11
N GLY A 30 23.63 -19.17 18.26
CA GLY A 30 24.32 -20.35 18.81
C GLY A 30 24.54 -20.33 20.33
N ARG A 31 24.10 -19.29 21.04
CA ARG A 31 24.19 -19.22 22.50
C ARG A 31 22.86 -19.61 23.14
N HIS A 32 22.91 -20.52 24.11
CA HIS A 32 21.73 -20.90 24.90
C HIS A 32 21.70 -20.12 26.23
N PHE A 33 20.62 -19.41 26.49
CA PHE A 33 20.42 -18.63 27.72
C PHE A 33 19.35 -19.28 28.59
N ARG A 34 19.60 -19.36 29.91
CA ARG A 34 18.67 -19.98 30.87
C ARG A 34 17.59 -19.03 31.40
N SER A 35 17.68 -17.73 31.10
CA SER A 35 16.72 -16.72 31.55
C SER A 35 16.75 -15.45 30.68
N ASN A 36 15.65 -14.68 30.73
CA ASN A 36 15.55 -13.39 30.05
C ASN A 36 16.57 -12.37 30.58
N GLU A 37 16.92 -12.42 31.87
CA GLU A 37 17.95 -11.54 32.44
C GLU A 37 19.34 -11.84 31.88
N ALA A 38 19.65 -13.12 31.63
CA ALA A 38 20.90 -13.49 30.97
C ALA A 38 20.97 -12.96 29.52
N VAL A 39 19.84 -12.98 28.80
CA VAL A 39 19.74 -12.38 27.45
C VAL A 39 19.93 -10.87 27.52
N ARG A 40 19.21 -10.17 28.42
CA ARG A 40 19.33 -8.71 28.60
C ARG A 40 20.76 -8.30 28.93
N HIS A 41 21.44 -9.06 29.79
CA HIS A 41 22.82 -8.79 30.15
C HIS A 41 23.77 -9.01 28.96
N ALA A 42 23.60 -10.10 28.20
CA ALA A 42 24.41 -10.38 27.01
C ALA A 42 24.26 -9.31 25.93
N VAL A 43 23.02 -8.85 25.65
CA VAL A 43 22.76 -7.76 24.70
C VAL A 43 23.38 -6.46 25.17
N LYS A 44 23.21 -6.09 26.45
CA LYS A 44 23.82 -4.87 27.01
C LYS A 44 25.35 -4.90 26.92
N ASN A 45 25.96 -6.04 27.22
CA ASN A 45 27.40 -6.19 27.14
C ASN A 45 27.90 -6.10 25.69
N PHE A 46 27.19 -6.74 24.75
CA PHE A 46 27.49 -6.63 23.32
C PHE A 46 27.40 -5.18 22.84
N LEU A 47 26.30 -4.48 23.13
CA LEU A 47 26.14 -3.07 22.73
C LEU A 47 27.23 -2.16 23.31
N ARG A 48 27.68 -2.41 24.54
CA ARG A 48 28.78 -1.68 25.17
C ARG A 48 30.15 -2.01 24.56
N SER A 49 30.28 -3.17 23.93
CA SER A 49 31.50 -3.55 23.21
C SER A 49 31.58 -2.96 21.79
N LEU A 50 30.48 -2.39 21.29
CA LEU A 50 30.49 -1.73 19.98
C LEU A 50 31.22 -0.39 20.08
N GLY A 51 32.18 -0.18 19.17
CA GLY A 51 32.88 1.09 19.03
C GLY A 51 32.06 2.14 18.27
N THR A 52 32.57 3.37 18.25
CA THR A 52 31.96 4.49 17.50
C THR A 52 32.00 4.26 15.99
N ASP A 53 32.97 3.48 15.50
CA ASP A 53 33.13 3.04 14.12
C ASP A 53 31.94 2.22 13.62
N PHE A 54 31.39 1.35 14.46
CA PHE A 54 30.20 0.56 14.13
C PHE A 54 29.01 1.49 13.81
N HIS A 55 28.79 2.50 14.65
CA HIS A 55 27.73 3.47 14.42
C HIS A 55 27.97 4.30 13.16
N GLN A 56 29.21 4.75 12.94
CA GLN A 56 29.60 5.48 11.73
C GLN A 56 29.37 4.66 10.45
N ASP A 57 29.76 3.38 10.43
CA ASP A 57 29.50 2.46 9.32
C ASP A 57 28.00 2.32 9.03
N GLY A 58 27.16 2.25 10.07
CA GLY A 58 25.71 2.23 9.92
C GLY A 58 25.15 3.48 9.24
N PHE A 59 25.66 4.66 9.60
CA PHE A 59 25.29 5.92 8.97
C PHE A 59 25.79 6.02 7.51
N LEU A 60 27.02 5.59 7.23
CA LEU A 60 27.56 5.59 5.86
C LEU A 60 26.78 4.64 4.93
N LYS A 61 26.38 3.47 5.44
CA LYS A 61 25.49 2.54 4.72
C LYS A 61 24.12 3.15 4.45
N LEU A 62 23.58 3.92 5.39
CA LEU A 62 22.33 4.66 5.20
C LEU A 62 22.47 5.71 4.09
N ILE A 63 23.51 6.53 4.12
CA ILE A 63 23.81 7.55 3.10
C ILE A 63 23.92 6.89 1.71
N SER A 64 24.71 5.82 1.60
CA SER A 64 24.85 5.07 0.33
C SER A 64 23.51 4.50 -0.18
N TRP A 65 22.63 4.07 0.73
CA TRP A 65 21.31 3.57 0.37
C TRP A 65 20.39 4.70 -0.16
N TYR A 66 20.41 5.86 0.48
CA TYR A 66 19.71 7.05 -0.03
C TYR A 66 20.26 7.51 -1.39
N ASP A 67 21.58 7.55 -1.57
CA ASP A 67 22.22 7.90 -2.85
C ASP A 67 21.82 6.94 -3.96
N LYS A 68 21.81 5.63 -3.68
CA LYS A 68 21.29 4.62 -4.62
C LYS A 68 19.84 4.86 -4.94
N CYS A 69 19.01 5.24 -3.97
CA CYS A 69 17.61 5.48 -4.26
C CYS A 69 17.37 6.77 -5.06
N ILE A 70 18.12 7.83 -4.77
CA ILE A 70 18.08 9.07 -5.55
C ILE A 70 18.54 8.80 -6.98
N SER A 71 19.61 8.02 -7.17
CA SER A 71 20.10 7.59 -8.48
C SER A 71 19.06 6.77 -9.24
N VAL A 72 18.45 5.75 -8.61
CA VAL A 72 17.37 4.96 -9.23
C VAL A 72 16.17 5.84 -9.61
N ARG A 73 15.81 6.82 -8.77
CA ARG A 73 14.74 7.78 -9.07
C ARG A 73 15.10 8.73 -10.21
N ALA A 74 16.33 9.20 -10.29
CA ALA A 74 16.82 10.03 -11.39
C ALA A 74 16.87 9.25 -12.71
N ILE A 75 17.28 7.99 -12.68
CA ILE A 75 17.28 7.08 -13.84
C ILE A 75 15.85 6.80 -14.31
N VAL A 76 14.90 6.57 -13.39
CA VAL A 76 13.48 6.39 -13.73
C VAL A 76 12.86 7.69 -14.24
N ALA A 77 13.27 8.85 -13.74
CA ALA A 77 12.81 10.16 -14.23
C ALA A 77 13.31 10.45 -15.66
N LEU A 78 14.52 10.00 -16.03
CA LEU A 78 15.07 10.10 -17.39
C LEU A 78 14.30 9.27 -18.43
N PHE A 79 13.67 8.16 -18.03
CA PHE A 79 12.80 7.37 -18.90
C PHE A 79 11.37 7.93 -19.06
N ILE A 80 10.96 8.95 -18.29
CA ILE A 80 9.59 9.49 -18.28
C ILE A 80 9.44 10.80 -19.09
N THR A 81 10.42 11.21 -19.90
CA THR A 81 10.29 12.40 -20.77
C THR A 81 9.62 12.13 -22.13
N VAL A 82 9.25 10.89 -22.46
CA VAL A 82 8.67 10.55 -23.80
C VAL A 82 7.14 10.33 -23.81
N VAL A 83 6.44 10.28 -22.67
CA VAL A 83 4.97 10.06 -22.71
C VAL A 83 4.21 11.15 -21.97
N ALA A 84 4.13 12.31 -22.63
CA ALA A 84 3.18 13.36 -22.31
C ALA A 84 1.76 12.94 -22.71
N SER A 85 1.02 12.34 -21.77
CA SER A 85 -0.42 12.57 -21.58
C SER A 85 -0.92 11.92 -20.29
N CYS A 86 -1.29 12.77 -19.33
CA CYS A 86 -2.00 12.44 -18.08
C CYS A 86 -1.37 11.34 -17.20
N ASN A 87 -0.22 11.64 -16.59
CA ASN A 87 0.36 10.77 -15.55
C ASN A 87 -0.17 11.03 -14.13
N ALA A 88 -1.09 11.99 -13.95
CA ALA A 88 -1.62 12.38 -12.64
C ALA A 88 -3.04 11.84 -12.31
N CYS A 89 -3.65 11.01 -13.17
CA CYS A 89 -5.03 10.57 -12.96
C CYS A 89 -5.10 9.27 -12.13
N TYR A 90 -5.55 9.37 -10.87
CA TYR A 90 -5.67 8.26 -9.89
C TYR A 90 -6.45 7.04 -10.43
N HIS A 91 -7.41 7.27 -11.33
CA HIS A 91 -8.30 6.23 -11.85
C HIS A 91 -7.66 5.34 -12.93
N LYS A 92 -6.47 5.70 -13.45
CA LYS A 92 -5.72 4.93 -14.46
C LYS A 92 -5.33 3.52 -13.98
N LYS A 93 -5.22 3.32 -12.67
CA LYS A 93 -4.93 2.00 -12.08
C LYS A 93 -6.03 0.96 -12.26
N PHE A 94 -7.27 1.41 -12.52
CA PHE A 94 -8.42 0.52 -12.64
C PHE A 94 -8.79 0.25 -14.10
N THR A 95 -8.73 1.27 -14.95
CA THR A 95 -9.02 1.12 -16.39
C THR A 95 -8.25 2.19 -17.17
N PRO A 96 -7.59 1.84 -18.30
CA PRO A 96 -6.83 2.79 -19.11
C PRO A 96 -7.70 3.89 -19.73
N ASN A 97 -8.94 3.56 -20.11
CA ASN A 97 -9.95 4.51 -20.57
C ASN A 97 -11.03 4.69 -19.50
N HIS A 98 -11.11 5.85 -18.86
CA HIS A 98 -12.10 6.06 -17.80
C HIS A 98 -12.85 7.39 -17.95
N THR A 99 -14.11 7.40 -17.55
CA THR A 99 -15.02 8.56 -17.72
C THR A 99 -14.65 9.73 -16.81
N ALA A 100 -13.99 9.48 -15.68
CA ALA A 100 -13.63 10.52 -14.71
C ALA A 100 -12.61 11.57 -15.21
N CYS A 101 -11.77 11.25 -16.22
CA CYS A 101 -10.87 12.23 -16.85
C CYS A 101 -11.42 12.72 -18.22
N LYS A 102 -12.64 12.33 -18.61
CA LYS A 102 -13.30 12.91 -19.79
C LYS A 102 -13.84 14.30 -19.43
N PRO A 103 -13.66 15.31 -20.30
CA PRO A 103 -14.26 16.63 -20.08
C PRO A 103 -15.78 16.50 -20.02
N ARG A 104 -16.41 17.41 -19.26
CA ARG A 104 -17.88 17.49 -19.19
C ARG A 104 -18.43 17.64 -20.62
N ASN A 105 -19.42 16.83 -20.96
CA ASN A 105 -20.12 16.97 -22.22
C ASN A 105 -20.80 18.35 -22.28
N SER A 106 -20.44 19.16 -23.27
CA SER A 106 -20.96 20.53 -23.46
C SER A 106 -22.45 20.57 -23.79
N SER A 107 -23.06 19.45 -24.20
CA SER A 107 -24.51 19.34 -24.42
C SER A 107 -25.32 18.93 -23.19
N CYS A 108 -24.67 18.62 -22.06
CA CYS A 108 -25.36 18.20 -20.84
C CYS A 108 -25.65 19.38 -19.92
N ASN A 109 -26.93 19.75 -19.80
CA ASN A 109 -27.40 20.70 -18.79
C ASN A 109 -27.72 19.94 -17.49
N ILE A 110 -26.84 20.04 -16.49
CA ILE A 110 -27.05 19.34 -15.21
C ILE A 110 -28.05 20.13 -14.37
N LEU A 111 -29.27 19.60 -14.24
CA LEU A 111 -30.37 20.24 -13.49
C LEU A 111 -30.18 20.14 -11.97
N ASP A 112 -29.65 19.02 -11.48
CA ASP A 112 -29.28 18.84 -10.09
C ASP A 112 -28.09 17.87 -9.99
N ASN A 113 -27.16 18.17 -9.08
CA ASN A 113 -25.98 17.35 -8.76
C ASN A 113 -26.10 16.68 -7.38
N LYS A 114 -27.21 16.89 -6.67
CA LYS A 114 -27.40 16.40 -5.31
C LYS A 114 -28.38 15.24 -5.33
N VAL A 115 -27.89 14.09 -4.87
CA VAL A 115 -28.76 12.98 -4.47
C VAL A 115 -29.30 13.33 -3.10
N THR A 116 -30.62 13.50 -2.97
CA THR A 116 -31.27 13.80 -1.70
C THR A 116 -31.15 12.62 -0.74
N LYS A 117 -31.46 12.80 0.54
CA LYS A 117 -31.41 11.70 1.51
C LYS A 117 -32.40 10.58 1.13
N ASP A 118 -33.59 10.98 0.68
CA ASP A 118 -34.65 10.06 0.26
C ASP A 118 -34.24 9.27 -0.99
N ASP A 119 -33.57 9.92 -1.94
CA ASP A 119 -33.01 9.25 -3.13
C ASP A 119 -31.97 8.19 -2.74
N LYS A 120 -31.11 8.48 -1.74
CA LYS A 120 -30.12 7.50 -1.25
C LYS A 120 -30.82 6.28 -0.66
N GLU A 121 -31.84 6.51 0.16
CA GLU A 121 -32.61 5.42 0.78
C GLU A 121 -33.36 4.59 -0.28
N LEU A 122 -33.91 5.26 -1.31
CA LEU A 122 -34.57 4.60 -2.43
C LEU A 122 -33.58 3.74 -3.25
N VAL A 123 -32.40 4.28 -3.56
CA VAL A 123 -31.36 3.55 -4.30
C VAL A 123 -30.91 2.31 -3.52
N VAL A 124 -30.67 2.44 -2.21
CA VAL A 124 -30.27 1.30 -1.37
C VAL A 124 -31.39 0.24 -1.33
N ARG A 125 -32.64 0.67 -1.19
CA ARG A 125 -33.80 -0.24 -1.17
C ARG A 125 -33.91 -1.03 -2.48
N LEU A 126 -33.92 -0.33 -3.61
CA LEU A 126 -34.01 -0.96 -4.93
C LEU A 126 -32.82 -1.86 -5.24
N HIS A 127 -31.60 -1.46 -4.83
CA HIS A 127 -30.41 -2.29 -4.98
C HIS A 127 -30.53 -3.59 -4.19
N ASN A 128 -30.97 -3.51 -2.93
CA ASN A 128 -31.15 -4.69 -2.08
C ASN A 128 -32.23 -5.62 -2.62
N GLU A 129 -33.36 -5.08 -3.07
CA GLU A 129 -34.45 -5.86 -3.69
C GLU A 129 -33.95 -6.61 -4.94
N LYS A 130 -33.18 -5.94 -5.81
CA LYS A 130 -32.58 -6.59 -6.99
C LYS A 130 -31.56 -7.64 -6.60
N ARG A 131 -30.72 -7.39 -5.58
CA ARG A 131 -29.76 -8.38 -5.07
C ARG A 131 -30.45 -9.60 -4.49
N GLU A 132 -31.54 -9.41 -3.76
CA GLU A 132 -32.38 -10.50 -3.25
C GLU A 132 -32.97 -11.31 -4.39
N LYS A 133 -33.58 -10.64 -5.38
CA LYS A 133 -34.15 -11.31 -6.57
C LYS A 133 -33.13 -12.19 -7.29
N VAL A 134 -31.90 -11.69 -7.48
CA VAL A 134 -30.80 -12.45 -8.07
C VAL A 134 -30.37 -13.59 -7.15
N ALA A 135 -30.19 -13.34 -5.85
CA ALA A 135 -29.77 -14.35 -4.89
C ALA A 135 -30.76 -15.52 -4.78
N MET A 136 -32.06 -15.24 -4.95
CA MET A 136 -33.12 -16.25 -4.93
C MET A 136 -33.30 -17.00 -6.26
N GLY A 137 -32.45 -16.73 -7.27
CA GLY A 137 -32.54 -17.34 -8.59
C GLY A 137 -33.78 -16.93 -9.38
N ARG A 138 -34.42 -15.82 -9.02
CA ARG A 138 -35.66 -15.31 -9.66
C ARG A 138 -35.38 -14.35 -10.82
N GLU A 139 -34.12 -14.13 -11.17
CA GLU A 139 -33.73 -13.24 -12.27
C GLU A 139 -33.67 -13.99 -13.60
N THR A 140 -34.66 -13.73 -14.46
CA THR A 140 -34.84 -14.43 -15.75
C THR A 140 -34.31 -13.65 -16.95
N ALA A 141 -34.03 -12.34 -16.81
CA ALA A 141 -33.63 -11.50 -17.94
C ALA A 141 -32.22 -11.82 -18.51
N ALA A 142 -31.36 -12.47 -17.71
CA ALA A 142 -29.98 -12.81 -18.07
C ALA A 142 -29.80 -14.31 -18.36
N GLY A 143 -30.83 -15.01 -18.83
CA GLY A 143 -30.78 -16.45 -19.13
C GLY A 143 -31.02 -17.37 -17.92
N GLY A 144 -31.49 -16.83 -16.80
CA GLY A 144 -31.76 -17.58 -15.57
C GLY A 144 -30.50 -17.79 -14.75
N LEU A 145 -30.27 -16.94 -13.75
CA LEU A 145 -29.15 -17.13 -12.82
C LEU A 145 -29.55 -18.13 -11.73
N PRO A 146 -28.68 -19.09 -11.38
CA PRO A 146 -28.97 -20.02 -10.29
C PRO A 146 -29.02 -19.29 -8.94
N THR A 147 -29.79 -19.85 -8.00
CA THR A 147 -29.85 -19.38 -6.62
C THR A 147 -28.43 -19.32 -6.03
N ALA A 148 -28.13 -18.28 -5.25
CA ALA A 148 -26.81 -18.07 -4.66
C ALA A 148 -26.33 -19.26 -3.82
N SER A 149 -27.24 -20.02 -3.21
CA SER A 149 -26.94 -21.24 -2.46
C SER A 149 -26.31 -22.35 -3.33
N ASN A 150 -26.56 -22.35 -4.65
CA ASN A 150 -26.08 -23.35 -5.59
C ASN A 150 -24.81 -22.88 -6.35
N MET A 151 -24.23 -21.73 -5.99
CA MET A 151 -23.03 -21.19 -6.63
C MET A 151 -21.74 -21.96 -6.31
N MET A 152 -21.75 -22.84 -5.31
CA MET A 152 -20.64 -23.74 -4.95
C MET A 152 -20.66 -25.07 -5.73
N GLU A 153 -21.73 -25.34 -6.49
CA GLU A 153 -21.96 -26.59 -7.22
C GLU A 153 -21.73 -26.45 -8.74
N MET A 154 -21.14 -25.32 -9.18
CA MET A 154 -20.78 -25.04 -10.58
C MET A 154 -19.31 -25.30 -10.89
#